data_AF-A0A7K4L1I1-F1
#
_entry.id   AF-A0A7K4L1I1-F1
#
_cell.length_a   1.000
_cell.length_b   1.000
_cell.length_c   1.000
_cell.angle_alpha   90.00
_cell.angle_beta   90.00
_cell.angle_gamma   90.00
#
_symmetry.space_group_name_H-M   'P 1'
#
loop_
_entity.id
_entity.type
_entity.pdbx_description
1 polymer ?
#
loop_
_entity_poly.entity_id
_entity_poly.type
_entity_poly.pdbx_seq_one_letter_code
_entity_poly.pdbx_strand_id
1 'polypeptide(L)'
;QELELLDATNTIFKLIGPVLVKQDMEEAKATVGKRLDYIAGEIKRYEQQMQELERRAEQQRELLGRLQQDFQRAQGKVASCKS
;
A
#
# COMPACT_ATOMS: atom_id res chain seq x y z
N GLN A 1 -7.34 -22.07 -3.97
CA GLN A 1 -7.86 -22.95 -2.91
C GLN A 1 -9.09 -23.74 -3.38
N GLU A 2 -10.30 -23.19 -3.54
CA GLU A 2 -11.44 -24.04 -4.01
C GLU A 2 -11.33 -24.48 -5.48
N LEU A 3 -10.90 -23.60 -6.39
CA LEU A 3 -10.67 -23.91 -7.81
C LEU A 3 -9.57 -24.95 -8.07
N GLU A 4 -8.71 -25.21 -7.08
CA GLU A 4 -7.63 -26.21 -7.18
C GLU A 4 -8.11 -27.60 -6.76
N LEU A 5 -9.25 -27.70 -6.09
CA LEU A 5 -9.87 -28.95 -5.64
C LEU A 5 -10.86 -29.54 -6.66
N LEU A 6 -11.15 -28.80 -7.74
CA LEU A 6 -12.10 -29.20 -8.77
C LEU A 6 -11.43 -30.10 -9.81
N ASP A 7 -12.11 -31.19 -10.15
CA ASP A 7 -11.71 -32.10 -11.21
C ASP A 7 -12.33 -31.69 -12.56
N ALA A 8 -11.87 -32.32 -13.64
CA ALA A 8 -12.32 -32.00 -15.00
C ALA A 8 -13.81 -32.31 -15.24
N THR A 9 -14.51 -32.96 -14.30
CA THR A 9 -15.94 -33.26 -14.41
C THR A 9 -16.81 -32.13 -13.82
N ASN A 10 -16.23 -31.25 -13.02
CA ASN A 10 -16.94 -30.13 -12.44
C ASN A 10 -17.19 -29.02 -13.47
N THR A 11 -18.44 -28.52 -13.54
CA THR A 11 -18.79 -27.41 -14.42
C THR A 11 -18.68 -26.08 -13.67
N ILE A 12 -17.84 -25.18 -14.17
CA ILE A 12 -17.73 -23.82 -13.65
C ILE A 12 -18.75 -22.91 -14.34
N PHE A 13 -19.35 -22.04 -13.54
CA PHE A 13 -20.22 -20.99 -14.02
C PHE A 13 -19.81 -19.62 -13.50
N LYS A 14 -20.04 -18.60 -14.34
CA LYS A 14 -19.84 -17.19 -14.01
C LYS A 14 -21.18 -16.48 -13.95
N LEU A 15 -21.45 -15.83 -12.83
CA LEU A 15 -22.62 -14.96 -12.69
C LEU A 15 -22.31 -13.58 -13.29
N ILE A 16 -23.10 -13.17 -14.29
CA ILE A 16 -23.04 -11.86 -14.93
C ILE A 16 -24.43 -11.25 -14.86
N GLY A 17 -24.63 -10.29 -13.96
CA GLY A 17 -25.95 -9.74 -13.66
C GLY A 17 -26.91 -10.85 -13.20
N PRO A 18 -28.14 -10.95 -13.73
CA PRO A 18 -29.07 -12.02 -13.37
C PRO A 18 -28.80 -13.35 -14.07
N VAL A 19 -27.75 -13.46 -14.90
CA VAL A 19 -27.51 -14.62 -15.77
C VAL A 19 -26.29 -15.43 -15.33
N LEU A 20 -26.42 -16.75 -15.33
CA LEU A 20 -25.34 -17.69 -15.06
C LEU A 20 -24.83 -18.30 -16.38
N VAL A 21 -23.55 -18.07 -16.70
CA VAL A 21 -22.95 -18.51 -17.97
C VAL A 21 -21.89 -19.57 -17.70
N LYS A 22 -21.86 -20.65 -18.49
CA LYS A 22 -20.81 -21.67 -18.39
C LYS A 22 -19.45 -21.04 -18.72
N GLN A 23 -18.47 -21.23 -17.85
CA GLN A 23 -17.12 -20.71 -18.04
C GLN A 23 -16.13 -21.88 -18.07
N ASP A 24 -15.08 -21.74 -18.88
CA ASP A 24 -13.99 -22.70 -18.91
C ASP A 24 -13.19 -22.68 -17.59
N MET A 25 -12.79 -23.86 -17.11
CA MET A 25 -12.11 -24.00 -15.82
C MET A 25 -10.73 -23.34 -15.82
N GLU A 26 -9.98 -23.46 -16.92
CA GLU A 26 -8.63 -22.89 -17.03
C GLU A 26 -8.70 -21.36 -17.15
N GLU A 27 -9.68 -20.84 -17.90
CA GLU A 27 -9.95 -19.40 -17.93
C GLU A 27 -10.34 -18.84 -16.56
N ALA A 28 -11.14 -19.58 -15.79
CA ALA A 28 -11.53 -19.20 -14.43
C ALA A 28 -10.33 -19.16 -13.49
N LYS A 29 -9.48 -20.20 -13.50
CA LYS A 29 -8.23 -20.25 -12.74
C LYS A 29 -7.30 -19.10 -13.11
N ALA A 30 -7.07 -18.86 -14.40
CA ALA A 30 -6.21 -17.78 -14.87
C ALA A 30 -6.75 -16.39 -14.47
N THR A 31 -8.07 -16.18 -14.51
CA THR A 31 -8.69 -14.91 -14.09
C THR A 31 -8.52 -14.68 -12.59
N VAL A 32 -8.75 -15.71 -11.77
CA VAL A 32 -8.57 -15.62 -10.32
C VAL A 32 -7.12 -15.40 -9.97
N GLY A 33 -6.18 -16.12 -10.58
CA GLY A 33 -4.73 -15.93 -10.41
C GLY A 33 -4.30 -14.50 -10.71
N LYS A 34 -4.66 -13.98 -11.89
CA LYS A 34 -4.35 -12.59 -12.27
C LYS A 34 -4.91 -11.56 -11.28
N ARG A 35 -6.10 -11.79 -10.74
CA ARG A 35 -6.69 -10.90 -9.72
C ARG A 35 -5.92 -10.97 -8.40
N LEU A 36 -5.52 -12.15 -7.96
CA LEU A 36 -4.72 -12.32 -6.76
C LEU A 36 -3.35 -11.65 -6.91
N ASP A 37 -2.69 -11.83 -8.06
CA ASP A 37 -1.41 -11.20 -8.35
C ASP A 37 -1.52 -9.67 -8.36
N TYR A 38 -2.59 -9.14 -8.97
CA TYR A 38 -2.87 -7.71 -8.97
C TYR A 38 -3.09 -7.18 -7.55
N ILE A 39 -3.91 -7.85 -6.75
CA ILE A 39 -4.19 -7.46 -5.35
C ILE A 39 -2.89 -7.48 -4.53
N ALA A 40 -2.09 -8.54 -4.65
CA ALA A 40 -0.80 -8.65 -3.96
C ALA A 40 0.19 -7.56 -4.42
N GLY A 41 0.20 -7.21 -5.70
CA GLY A 41 0.97 -6.09 -6.24
C GLY A 41 0.54 -4.75 -5.65
N GLU A 42 -0.77 -4.51 -5.56
CA GLU A 42 -1.30 -3.29 -4.96
C GLU A 42 -0.96 -3.17 -3.47
N ILE A 43 -1.05 -4.26 -2.70
CA ILE A 43 -0.63 -4.27 -1.29
C ILE A 43 0.83 -3.83 -1.18
N LYS A 44 1.74 -4.44 -1.94
CA LYS A 44 3.17 -4.07 -1.93
C LYS A 44 3.40 -2.61 -2.31
N ARG A 45 2.65 -2.10 -3.30
CA ARG A 45 2.72 -0.69 -3.72
C ARG A 45 2.34 0.24 -2.58
N TYR A 46 1.26 -0.06 -1.86
CA TYR A 46 0.81 0.74 -0.72
C TYR A 46 1.79 0.67 0.46
N GLU A 47 2.36 -0.51 0.75
CA GLU A 47 3.40 -0.66 1.78
C GLU A 47 4.63 0.22 1.48
N GLN A 48 5.09 0.24 0.23
CA GLN A 48 6.20 1.10 -0.20
C GLN A 48 5.85 2.59 -0.09
N GLN A 49 4.63 2.97 -0.47
CA GLN A 49 4.16 4.36 -0.34
C GLN A 49 4.09 4.79 1.13
N MET A 50 3.62 3.92 2.03
CA MET A 50 3.60 4.19 3.47
C MET A 50 5.01 4.42 4.01
N GLN A 51 5.96 3.53 3.71
CA GLN A 51 7.34 3.67 4.16
C GLN A 51 7.99 4.97 3.69
N GLU A 52 7.77 5.37 2.43
CA GLU A 52 8.31 6.62 1.91
C GLU A 52 7.67 7.85 2.57
N LEU A 53 6.37 7.82 2.85
CA LEU A 53 5.69 8.90 3.57
C LEU A 53 6.17 9.01 5.02
N GLU A 54 6.35 7.90 5.72
CA GLU A 54 6.91 7.86 7.08
C GLU A 54 8.33 8.44 7.10
N ARG A 55 9.18 8.02 6.16
CA ARG A 55 10.55 8.55 6.02
C ARG A 55 10.55 10.06 5.79
N ARG A 56 9.68 10.57 4.92
CA ARG A 56 9.55 12.01 4.66
C ARG A 56 9.07 12.77 5.89
N ALA A 57 8.09 12.22 6.60
CA ALA A 57 7.58 12.83 7.82
C ALA A 57 8.67 12.95 8.89
N GLU A 58 9.50 11.91 9.04
CA GLU A 58 10.60 11.95 10.02
C GLU A 58 11.68 12.95 9.64
N GLN A 59 12.07 13.01 8.36
CA GLN A 59 13.02 14.02 7.87
C GLN A 59 12.54 15.46 8.14
N GLN A 60 11.25 15.72 7.91
CA GLN A 60 10.66 17.02 8.21
C GLN A 60 10.63 17.32 9.71
N ARG A 61 10.33 16.32 10.54
CA ARG A 61 10.35 16.44 12.00
C ARG A 61 11.75 16.81 12.52
N GLU A 62 12.78 16.13 12.03
CA GLU A 62 14.18 16.42 12.39
C GLU A 62 14.58 17.84 11.97
N LEU A 63 14.24 18.24 10.74
CA LEU A 63 14.55 19.58 10.23
C LEU A 63 13.89 20.66 11.09
N LEU A 64 12.61 20.50 11.42
CA LEU A 64 11.89 21.41 12.31
C LEU A 64 12.54 21.48 13.69
N GLY A 65 12.94 20.34 14.26
CA GLY A 65 13.63 20.29 15.55
C GLY A 65 14.95 21.07 15.53
N ARG A 66 15.76 20.91 14.48
CA ARG A 66 17.02 21.68 14.32
C ARG A 66 16.76 23.18 14.22
N LEU A 67 15.79 23.58 13.38
CA LEU A 67 15.42 25.00 13.23
C LEU A 67 14.92 25.62 14.54
N GLN A 68 14.12 24.89 15.32
CA GLN A 68 13.67 25.34 16.64
C GLN A 68 14.84 25.49 17.62
N GLN A 69 15.78 24.54 17.63
CA GLN A 69 16.96 24.61 18.48
C GLN A 69 17.87 25.80 18.10
N ASP A 70 18.10 26.02 16.81
CA ASP A 70 18.92 27.14 16.32
C ASP A 70 18.28 28.49 16.66
N PHE A 71 16.95 28.59 16.52
CA PHE A 71 16.21 29.79 16.90
C PHE A 71 16.32 30.10 18.40
N GLN A 72 16.16 29.10 19.27
CA GLN A 72 16.33 29.26 20.72
C GLN A 72 17.76 29.69 21.09
N ARG A 73 18.77 29.09 20.45
CA ARG A 73 20.19 29.47 20.65
C ARG A 73 20.45 30.91 20.23
N ALA A 74 19.88 31.34 19.10
CA ALA A 74 20.01 32.71 18.61
C ALA A 74 19.35 33.72 19.56
N GLN A 75 18.13 33.44 20.06
CA GLN A 75 17.45 34.30 21.03
C GLN A 75 18.19 34.41 22.36
N GLY A 76 18.71 33.29 22.90
CA GLY A 76 19.50 33.30 24.14
C GLY A 76 20.79 34.13 24.04
N LYS A 77 21.46 34.09 22.88
CA LYS A 77 22.65 34.92 22.62
C LYS A 77 22.32 36.41 22.53
N VAL A 78 21.19 36.78 21.91
CA VAL A 78 20.76 38.19 21.79
C VAL A 78 20.36 38.76 23.15
N ALA A 79 19.76 37.96 24.04
CA ALA A 79 19.46 38.38 25.42
C ALA A 79 20.74 38.60 26.25
N SER A 80 21.74 37.73 26.09
CA SER A 80 23.03 37.84 26.80
C SER A 80 23.91 39.01 26.33
N CYS A 81 23.82 39.45 25.07
CA CYS A 81 24.58 40.61 24.56
C CYS A 81 23.96 41.97 24.92
N LYS A 82 22.73 42.00 25.45
CA LYS A 82 22.03 43.22 25.86
C LYS A 82 22.12 43.51 27.37
N SER A 83 22.79 42.63 28.13
CA SER A 83 23.10 42.77 29.56
C SER A 83 24.51 43.32 29.73
#